data_AF-A0A4P2QX21-F1
#
_entry.id   AF-A0A4P2QX21-F1
#
_cell.length_a   1.000
_cell.length_b   1.000
_cell.length_c   1.000
_cell.angle_alpha   90.00
_cell.angle_beta   90.00
_cell.angle_gamma   90.00
#
_symmetry.space_group_name_H-M   'P 1'
#
loop_
_entity.id
_entity.type
_entity.pdbx_description
1 polymer ?
#
loop_
_entity_poly.entity_id
_entity_poly.type
_entity_poly.pdbx_seq_one_letter_code
_entity_poly.pdbx_strand_id
1 'polypeptide(L)'
;MKTAAYSTFPKLVSAVCIAWSALAGCGDDDPNGTTGSGAGSSTSTTSASGAGGDGGTGEGGTGEGGAGEGGAGATTASSTSGTGGGNPSGDTVRFIGRFDTTKPEGPRFSWAGSAIATRFSGTSISVRFDDASTTARSNFFQVVIDGESKGVLKVNANEELYTVAEGLPDGEHDLLLHRRTEPLVGVTQFLEFVPEQGGELLPVAPAPERRIEVIGDSISAGYGVDGADETCPFTSDTENNYLAYSALVGRLLEADTTIVAWSGRGVVRNYDDEKVPTMPEIYGRTIADEAQPAWDFSSWVPQVVVINLGTNDFSINVPGDAQFRAPFTNAYEGLVDTVRKNYPEAYIFCTIGPMLSDSYPEGAEALSRARDYIGQVVEDRTAGGDDRVRFLEFPPHDKATDGLGCDWHPSAKKNRDMAEQLADAISEELGW
;
A
#
# COMPACT_ATOMS: atom_id res chain seq x y z
N MET A 1 -13.29 37.36 6.86
CA MET A 1 -11.92 37.90 6.65
C MET A 1 -11.00 36.74 6.26
N LYS A 2 -9.90 37.05 5.58
CA LYS A 2 -9.05 36.13 4.78
C LYS A 2 -8.77 34.74 5.37
N THR A 3 -8.90 33.77 4.46
CA THR A 3 -8.23 32.46 4.43
C THR A 3 -6.72 32.54 4.68
N ALA A 4 -6.15 31.48 5.26
CA ALA A 4 -4.72 31.19 5.25
C ALA A 4 -4.50 29.79 4.66
N ALA A 5 -3.98 29.73 3.44
CA ALA A 5 -3.62 28.48 2.78
C ALA A 5 -2.19 28.08 3.19
N TYR A 6 -1.99 26.82 3.61
CA TYR A 6 -0.66 26.25 3.74
C TYR A 6 -0.16 25.79 2.37
N SER A 7 0.65 26.61 1.70
CA SER A 7 1.30 26.25 0.43
C SER A 7 2.79 26.62 0.44
N THR A 8 3.62 25.74 1.00
CA THR A 8 5.08 25.73 0.75
C THR A 8 5.63 24.31 1.00
N PHE A 9 5.74 23.52 -0.07
CA PHE A 9 6.69 22.41 -0.16
C PHE A 9 7.57 22.64 -1.40
N PRO A 10 8.91 22.52 -1.31
CA PRO A 10 9.79 22.60 -2.47
C PRO A 10 9.64 21.36 -3.35
N LYS A 11 9.82 21.52 -4.66
CA LYS A 11 9.77 20.40 -5.61
C LYS A 11 11.05 19.56 -5.57
N LEU A 12 10.83 18.25 -5.77
CA LEU A 12 11.73 17.18 -6.22
C LEU A 12 13.18 17.59 -6.53
N VAL A 13 14.18 16.99 -5.88
CA VAL A 13 14.68 15.63 -6.15
C VAL A 13 15.24 15.52 -7.58
N SER A 14 16.56 15.70 -7.69
CA SER A 14 17.39 15.27 -8.81
C SER A 14 18.85 15.26 -8.38
N ALA A 15 19.57 14.22 -8.81
CA ALA A 15 20.98 13.94 -8.53
C ALA A 15 21.26 13.52 -7.05
N VAL A 16 22.17 12.59 -6.77
CA VAL A 16 23.31 12.11 -7.58
C VAL A 16 23.51 10.59 -7.44
N CYS A 17 23.64 9.86 -8.56
CA CYS A 17 24.31 8.57 -8.58
C CYS A 17 25.84 8.77 -8.66
N ILE A 18 26.58 8.23 -7.69
CA ILE A 18 28.04 8.08 -7.68
C ILE A 18 28.31 6.63 -7.26
N ALA A 19 29.19 5.85 -7.88
CA ALA A 19 29.84 5.92 -9.19
C ALA A 19 30.47 4.52 -9.43
N TRP A 20 30.99 4.24 -10.62
CA TRP A 20 32.28 3.54 -10.79
C TRP A 20 32.73 3.51 -12.25
N SER A 21 34.00 3.82 -12.50
CA SER A 21 34.77 3.46 -13.70
C SER A 21 36.24 3.77 -13.42
N ALA A 22 37.06 2.74 -13.26
CA ALA A 22 38.49 2.85 -12.98
C ALA A 22 39.35 2.97 -14.26
N LEU A 23 40.63 3.36 -14.11
CA LEU A 23 41.54 3.72 -15.20
C LEU A 23 42.01 2.52 -16.05
N ALA A 24 41.95 2.68 -17.37
CA ALA A 24 42.96 2.30 -18.38
C ALA A 24 42.53 2.92 -19.74
N GLY A 25 43.39 3.42 -20.63
CA GLY A 25 44.84 3.65 -20.63
C GLY A 25 45.20 4.62 -21.78
N CYS A 26 46.48 4.96 -21.96
CA CYS A 26 46.93 5.95 -22.95
C CYS A 26 46.75 5.49 -24.43
N GLY A 27 46.50 6.43 -25.36
CA GLY A 27 46.55 6.17 -26.80
C GLY A 27 46.06 7.30 -27.71
N ASP A 28 46.99 8.20 -28.06
CA ASP A 28 47.16 9.00 -29.30
C ASP A 28 46.00 9.72 -30.04
N ASP A 29 46.30 10.95 -30.51
CA ASP A 29 45.42 11.87 -31.24
C ASP A 29 45.35 11.66 -32.78
N ASP A 30 44.20 12.07 -33.35
CA ASP A 30 43.93 12.44 -34.76
C ASP A 30 44.04 11.33 -35.86
N PRO A 31 43.42 11.49 -37.08
CA PRO A 31 42.84 12.71 -37.65
C PRO A 31 41.45 12.62 -38.35
N ASN A 32 40.76 13.79 -38.40
CA ASN A 32 40.06 14.39 -39.55
C ASN A 32 39.03 13.58 -40.41
N GLY A 33 37.77 14.06 -40.52
CA GLY A 33 36.76 13.46 -41.41
C GLY A 33 35.44 14.24 -41.59
N THR A 34 35.38 15.12 -42.60
CA THR A 34 34.25 15.96 -43.06
C THR A 34 32.87 15.32 -43.29
N THR A 35 31.80 15.99 -42.83
CA THR A 35 30.48 16.21 -43.50
C THR A 35 29.82 17.46 -42.88
N GLY A 36 28.97 18.29 -43.51
CA GLY A 36 28.36 18.27 -44.85
C GLY A 36 26.99 18.97 -44.81
N SER A 37 26.85 20.13 -45.45
CA SER A 37 25.70 21.07 -45.34
C SER A 37 24.28 20.50 -45.54
N GLY A 38 23.29 21.11 -44.90
CA GLY A 38 21.86 20.97 -45.24
C GLY A 38 20.94 21.93 -44.48
N ALA A 39 20.66 23.11 -45.05
CA ALA A 39 19.77 24.11 -44.45
C ALA A 39 18.31 23.96 -44.93
N GLY A 40 17.34 24.28 -44.07
CA GLY A 40 15.92 24.35 -44.43
C GLY A 40 15.07 24.99 -43.33
N SER A 41 14.54 26.20 -43.57
CA SER A 41 13.78 27.00 -42.62
C SER A 41 12.51 27.55 -43.26
N SER A 42 11.36 27.38 -42.59
CA SER A 42 10.17 28.26 -42.67
C SER A 42 9.17 27.85 -41.59
N THR A 43 9.01 28.61 -40.49
CA THR A 43 8.10 29.75 -40.29
C THR A 43 6.60 29.45 -40.42
N SER A 44 5.87 29.62 -39.32
CA SER A 44 4.40 29.71 -39.28
C SER A 44 3.96 30.92 -38.44
N THR A 45 3.11 31.78 -39.00
CA THR A 45 2.51 32.93 -38.30
C THR A 45 1.13 33.25 -38.87
N THR A 46 0.10 33.24 -38.01
CA THR A 46 -1.14 34.07 -38.02
C THR A 46 -2.04 34.04 -39.28
N SER A 47 -3.38 34.06 -39.23
CA SER A 47 -4.29 34.86 -38.38
C SER A 47 -5.78 34.43 -38.52
N ALA A 48 -6.62 34.80 -37.53
CA ALA A 48 -7.96 35.48 -37.58
C ALA A 48 -9.05 35.07 -38.62
N SER A 49 -10.39 35.21 -38.41
CA SER A 49 -11.23 35.82 -37.36
C SER A 49 -12.76 35.55 -37.53
N GLY A 50 -13.55 35.67 -36.44
CA GLY A 50 -14.95 36.21 -36.39
C GLY A 50 -16.14 35.23 -36.45
N ALA A 51 -17.40 35.60 -36.10
CA ALA A 51 -17.97 36.65 -35.22
C ALA A 51 -19.53 36.54 -35.09
N GLY A 52 -20.13 36.89 -33.93
CA GLY A 52 -21.60 37.08 -33.69
C GLY A 52 -22.44 35.80 -33.44
N GLY A 53 -23.58 35.75 -32.72
CA GLY A 53 -24.41 36.74 -31.98
C GLY A 53 -25.94 36.43 -32.16
N ASP A 54 -26.92 36.75 -31.28
CA ASP A 54 -26.94 37.30 -29.90
C ASP A 54 -28.39 37.24 -29.30
N GLY A 55 -28.57 37.29 -27.96
CA GLY A 55 -29.80 37.77 -27.27
C GLY A 55 -30.90 36.78 -26.78
N GLY A 56 -31.46 37.03 -25.57
CA GLY A 56 -32.76 36.48 -25.10
C GLY A 56 -32.99 36.39 -23.58
N THR A 57 -33.67 37.38 -22.97
CA THR A 57 -33.97 37.46 -21.51
C THR A 57 -35.43 37.13 -21.14
N GLY A 58 -35.69 36.79 -19.86
CA GLY A 58 -37.05 36.75 -19.28
C GLY A 58 -37.09 36.39 -17.79
N GLU A 59 -37.65 37.27 -16.95
CA GLU A 59 -37.79 37.10 -15.49
C GLU A 59 -39.19 36.61 -15.05
N GLY A 60 -39.28 36.09 -13.82
CA GLY A 60 -40.39 36.43 -12.89
C GLY A 60 -41.25 35.28 -12.35
N GLY A 61 -41.40 35.21 -11.01
CA GLY A 61 -42.43 34.39 -10.35
C GLY A 61 -42.12 33.97 -8.91
N THR A 62 -42.69 34.66 -7.92
CA THR A 62 -42.57 34.37 -6.47
C THR A 62 -43.67 33.45 -5.94
N GLY A 63 -43.40 32.66 -4.88
CA GLY A 63 -44.43 31.99 -4.08
C GLY A 63 -43.88 31.32 -2.81
N GLU A 64 -44.41 31.67 -1.64
CA GLU A 64 -44.02 31.14 -0.32
C GLU A 64 -44.82 29.90 0.11
N GLY A 65 -44.24 29.12 1.03
CA GLY A 65 -45.00 28.57 2.16
C GLY A 65 -45.29 27.07 2.16
N GLY A 66 -44.78 26.35 3.18
CA GLY A 66 -45.16 24.96 3.47
C GLY A 66 -44.18 24.24 4.39
N ALA A 67 -44.38 24.33 5.71
CA ALA A 67 -43.61 23.55 6.69
C ALA A 67 -44.15 22.10 6.79
N GLY A 68 -43.25 21.14 7.01
CA GLY A 68 -43.60 19.74 7.26
C GLY A 68 -42.43 18.99 7.90
N GLU A 69 -42.53 18.72 9.20
CA GLU A 69 -41.60 17.85 9.94
C GLU A 69 -41.85 16.37 9.58
N GLY A 70 -40.82 15.51 9.63
CA GLY A 70 -41.06 14.07 9.57
C GLY A 70 -39.86 13.15 9.32
N GLY A 71 -39.18 12.74 10.40
CA GLY A 71 -38.62 11.39 10.53
C GLY A 71 -37.38 11.01 9.70
N ALA A 72 -36.20 11.20 10.28
CA ALA A 72 -35.01 10.45 9.87
C ALA A 72 -35.14 8.97 10.29
N GLY A 73 -35.07 8.06 9.33
CA GLY A 73 -35.03 6.61 9.56
C GLY A 73 -33.61 6.06 9.37
N ALA A 74 -32.76 6.20 10.39
CA ALA A 74 -31.44 5.56 10.39
C ALA A 74 -31.58 4.07 10.74
N THR A 75 -31.32 3.19 9.78
CA THR A 75 -31.28 1.74 10.01
C THR A 75 -29.93 1.32 10.59
N THR A 76 -29.84 1.31 11.92
CA THR A 76 -28.69 0.71 12.63
C THR A 76 -28.79 -0.81 12.61
N ALA A 77 -27.92 -1.46 11.84
CA ALA A 77 -27.72 -2.92 11.93
C ALA A 77 -27.02 -3.27 13.25
N SER A 78 -27.66 -4.12 14.06
CA SER A 78 -27.11 -4.58 15.34
C SER A 78 -26.25 -5.82 15.13
N SER A 79 -24.98 -5.77 15.54
CA SER A 79 -24.14 -6.97 15.63
C SER A 79 -24.69 -7.94 16.67
N THR A 80 -24.74 -9.23 16.34
CA THR A 80 -25.06 -10.30 17.28
C THR A 80 -24.07 -11.44 17.07
N SER A 81 -23.38 -11.86 18.14
CA SER A 81 -22.37 -12.92 18.10
C SER A 81 -22.99 -14.30 18.31
N GLY A 82 -22.53 -15.32 17.57
CA GLY A 82 -23.05 -16.69 17.72
C GLY A 82 -22.50 -17.71 16.72
N THR A 83 -21.35 -18.29 17.04
CA THR A 83 -20.88 -19.66 16.71
C THR A 83 -21.35 -20.39 15.43
N GLY A 84 -20.38 -20.75 14.58
CA GLY A 84 -20.25 -22.12 14.06
C GLY A 84 -21.24 -22.56 12.99
N GLY A 85 -21.00 -22.13 11.75
CA GLY A 85 -21.72 -22.55 10.55
C GLY A 85 -21.80 -21.39 9.57
N GLY A 86 -21.08 -21.50 8.45
CA GLY A 86 -20.94 -20.42 7.45
C GLY A 86 -22.24 -20.10 6.74
N ASN A 87 -23.08 -19.27 7.37
CA ASN A 87 -24.21 -18.60 6.74
C ASN A 87 -23.67 -17.31 6.08
N PRO A 88 -24.08 -16.94 4.85
CA PRO A 88 -23.73 -15.64 4.29
C PRO A 88 -24.21 -14.53 5.24
N SER A 89 -23.41 -13.48 5.46
CA SER A 89 -23.72 -12.48 6.49
C SER A 89 -24.93 -11.59 6.17
N GLY A 90 -25.52 -11.75 4.98
CA GLY A 90 -26.55 -10.87 4.43
C GLY A 90 -25.98 -9.59 3.82
N ASP A 91 -24.77 -9.20 4.22
CA ASP A 91 -24.00 -8.13 3.59
C ASP A 91 -23.62 -8.52 2.17
N THR A 92 -23.65 -7.55 1.27
CA THR A 92 -23.22 -7.69 -0.13
C THR A 92 -21.78 -7.24 -0.35
N VAL A 93 -21.14 -6.63 0.64
CA VAL A 93 -19.79 -6.06 0.56
C VAL A 93 -18.99 -6.42 1.79
N ARG A 94 -17.74 -6.85 1.60
CA ARG A 94 -16.77 -7.18 2.66
C ARG A 94 -15.53 -6.31 2.52
N PHE A 95 -15.19 -5.59 3.58
CA PHE A 95 -13.99 -4.76 3.65
C PHE A 95 -12.86 -5.53 4.35
N ILE A 96 -11.64 -5.48 3.79
CA ILE A 96 -10.48 -6.25 4.24
C ILE A 96 -9.31 -5.29 4.48
N GLY A 97 -8.82 -5.22 5.72
CA GLY A 97 -7.87 -4.20 6.16
C GLY A 97 -8.56 -3.09 6.97
N ARG A 98 -7.89 -1.94 7.11
CA ARG A 98 -8.36 -0.84 7.98
C ARG A 98 -9.18 0.20 7.20
N PHE A 99 -10.44 0.36 7.60
CA PHE A 99 -11.39 1.30 7.00
C PHE A 99 -11.99 2.24 8.06
N ASP A 100 -12.03 3.54 7.78
CA ASP A 100 -12.77 4.54 8.55
C ASP A 100 -14.23 4.55 8.09
N THR A 101 -15.10 3.95 8.91
CA THR A 101 -16.55 3.88 8.69
C THR A 101 -17.32 4.98 9.43
N THR A 102 -16.64 6.03 9.93
CA THR A 102 -17.30 7.13 10.67
C THR A 102 -18.06 8.11 9.76
N LYS A 103 -17.88 7.99 8.44
CA LYS A 103 -18.53 8.82 7.41
C LYS A 103 -19.79 8.14 6.87
N PRO A 104 -20.96 8.81 6.90
CA PRO A 104 -22.20 8.24 6.36
C PRO A 104 -22.18 8.09 4.85
N GLU A 105 -21.31 8.80 4.13
CA GLU A 105 -21.17 8.71 2.68
C GLU A 105 -20.47 7.41 2.22
N GLY A 106 -19.70 6.77 3.10
CA GLY A 106 -19.09 5.46 2.85
C GLY A 106 -17.68 5.30 3.45
N PRO A 107 -17.13 4.08 3.52
CA PRO A 107 -15.86 3.80 4.20
C PRO A 107 -14.63 4.38 3.48
N ARG A 108 -13.72 5.00 4.25
CA ARG A 108 -12.44 5.56 3.77
C ARG A 108 -11.27 4.63 4.09
N PHE A 109 -10.24 4.60 3.25
CA PHE A 109 -9.05 3.77 3.44
C PHE A 109 -7.83 4.33 2.69
N SER A 110 -6.62 4.00 3.14
CA SER A 110 -5.37 4.47 2.50
C SER A 110 -4.23 3.46 2.48
N TRP A 111 -4.30 2.37 3.26
CA TRP A 111 -3.21 1.41 3.33
C TRP A 111 -3.13 0.54 2.07
N ALA A 112 -1.91 0.17 1.68
CA ALA A 112 -1.69 -0.84 0.65
C ALA A 112 -2.38 -2.15 1.07
N GLY A 113 -2.91 -2.90 0.12
CA GLY A 113 -3.58 -4.17 0.40
C GLY A 113 -4.96 -4.07 1.05
N SER A 114 -5.45 -2.87 1.39
CA SER A 114 -6.87 -2.66 1.66
C SER A 114 -7.69 -3.16 0.47
N ALA A 115 -8.63 -4.07 0.73
CA ALA A 115 -9.40 -4.71 -0.33
C ALA A 115 -10.90 -4.69 -0.04
N ILE A 116 -11.68 -4.72 -1.13
CA ILE A 116 -13.14 -4.70 -1.10
C ILE A 116 -13.62 -5.90 -1.93
N ALA A 117 -14.31 -6.82 -1.28
CA ALA A 117 -14.91 -7.98 -1.94
C ALA A 117 -16.44 -7.83 -2.03
N THR A 118 -17.01 -8.31 -3.12
CA THR A 118 -18.46 -8.40 -3.35
C THR A 118 -18.76 -9.58 -4.25
N ARG A 119 -20.03 -9.95 -4.33
CA ARG A 119 -20.54 -10.97 -5.24
C ARG A 119 -21.69 -10.36 -6.03
N PHE A 120 -21.83 -10.66 -7.31
CA PHE A 120 -22.86 -10.06 -8.16
C PHE A 120 -23.36 -11.05 -9.22
N SER A 121 -24.52 -10.76 -9.80
CA SER A 121 -25.02 -11.43 -11.00
C SER A 121 -25.04 -10.50 -12.21
N GLY A 122 -24.78 -11.05 -13.41
CA GLY A 122 -24.76 -10.35 -14.68
C GLY A 122 -23.38 -10.32 -15.34
N THR A 123 -23.24 -9.56 -16.43
CA THR A 123 -22.07 -9.56 -17.31
C THR A 123 -21.09 -8.39 -17.09
N SER A 124 -21.45 -7.42 -16.26
CA SER A 124 -20.59 -6.27 -15.94
C SER A 124 -20.89 -5.64 -14.56
N ILE A 125 -19.87 -5.01 -13.98
CA ILE A 125 -19.94 -4.31 -12.69
C ILE A 125 -19.01 -3.09 -12.68
N SER A 126 -19.45 -2.02 -12.02
CA SER A 126 -18.71 -0.79 -11.77
C SER A 126 -18.56 -0.51 -10.27
N VAL A 127 -17.61 0.36 -9.91
CA VAL A 127 -17.43 0.87 -8.54
C VAL A 127 -17.39 2.40 -8.56
N ARG A 128 -18.04 3.03 -7.59
CA ARG A 128 -17.93 4.48 -7.37
C ARG A 128 -16.97 4.76 -6.23
N PHE A 129 -15.95 5.56 -6.52
CA PHE A 129 -14.98 6.03 -5.55
C PHE A 129 -14.93 7.56 -5.53
N ASP A 130 -14.77 8.15 -4.34
CA ASP A 130 -14.17 9.49 -4.21
C ASP A 130 -12.71 9.31 -3.78
N ASP A 131 -11.76 9.78 -4.59
CA ASP A 131 -10.35 9.47 -4.41
C ASP A 131 -9.46 10.72 -4.44
N ALA A 132 -8.69 10.90 -3.37
CA ALA A 132 -7.85 12.08 -3.16
C ALA A 132 -6.48 12.02 -3.88
N SER A 133 -6.22 10.98 -4.69
CA SER A 133 -5.02 10.91 -5.51
C SER A 133 -5.11 11.86 -6.72
N THR A 134 -4.12 11.83 -7.61
CA THR A 134 -4.04 12.75 -8.75
C THR A 134 -3.76 12.02 -10.05
N THR A 135 -3.97 12.68 -11.18
CA THR A 135 -3.61 12.13 -12.50
C THR A 135 -2.10 11.85 -12.65
N ALA A 136 -1.25 12.53 -11.88
CA ALA A 136 0.20 12.35 -11.85
C ALA A 136 0.70 11.29 -10.86
N ARG A 137 -0.13 10.93 -9.87
CA ARG A 137 0.12 9.87 -8.88
C ARG A 137 -1.25 9.32 -8.48
N SER A 138 -1.63 8.22 -9.10
CA SER A 138 -3.00 7.69 -9.09
C SER A 138 -3.07 6.43 -8.25
N ASN A 139 -4.19 6.18 -7.56
CA ASN A 139 -4.41 4.88 -6.92
C ASN A 139 -4.63 3.79 -7.97
N PHE A 140 -4.12 2.59 -7.68
CA PHE A 140 -4.31 1.42 -8.53
C PHE A 140 -4.91 0.28 -7.73
N PHE A 141 -5.82 -0.46 -8.36
CA PHE A 141 -6.50 -1.62 -7.77
C PHE A 141 -6.33 -2.80 -8.70
N GLN A 142 -5.81 -3.91 -8.17
CA GLN A 142 -5.86 -5.19 -8.86
C GLN A 142 -7.31 -5.67 -8.89
N VAL A 143 -7.84 -5.93 -10.09
CA VAL A 143 -9.16 -6.52 -10.30
C VAL A 143 -9.02 -8.03 -10.39
N VAL A 144 -9.71 -8.74 -9.50
CA VAL A 144 -9.81 -10.20 -9.52
C VAL A 144 -11.28 -10.59 -9.66
N ILE A 145 -11.60 -11.38 -10.69
CA ILE A 145 -12.93 -11.95 -10.92
C ILE A 145 -12.81 -13.47 -10.89
N ASP A 146 -13.64 -14.13 -10.09
CA ASP A 146 -13.69 -15.60 -9.94
C ASP A 146 -12.33 -16.23 -9.60
N GLY A 147 -11.54 -15.53 -8.79
CA GLY A 147 -10.18 -15.92 -8.40
C GLY A 147 -9.09 -15.59 -9.44
N GLU A 148 -9.45 -15.13 -10.65
CA GLU A 148 -8.49 -14.78 -11.70
C GLU A 148 -8.22 -13.27 -11.79
N SER A 149 -6.95 -12.89 -11.89
CA SER A 149 -6.55 -11.52 -12.23
C SER A 149 -7.06 -11.14 -13.62
N LYS A 150 -7.93 -10.13 -13.72
CA LYS A 150 -8.49 -9.65 -15.02
C LYS A 150 -7.87 -8.34 -15.51
N GLY A 151 -7.25 -7.57 -14.65
CA GLY A 151 -6.61 -6.31 -15.02
C GLY A 151 -6.34 -5.40 -13.81
N VAL A 152 -5.94 -4.16 -14.10
CA VAL A 152 -5.68 -3.14 -13.08
C VAL A 152 -6.58 -1.94 -13.34
N LEU A 153 -7.40 -1.59 -12.36
CA LEU A 153 -8.19 -0.37 -12.35
C LEU A 153 -7.32 0.80 -11.87
N LYS A 154 -7.34 1.92 -12.61
CA LYS A 154 -6.69 3.18 -12.24
C LYS A 154 -7.74 4.18 -11.75
N VAL A 155 -7.53 4.71 -10.54
CA VAL A 155 -8.42 5.66 -9.85
C VAL A 155 -7.66 6.96 -9.58
N ASN A 156 -8.23 8.11 -9.97
CA ASN A 156 -7.51 9.39 -9.96
C ASN A 156 -8.38 10.66 -10.05
N ALA A 157 -9.66 10.56 -9.68
CA ALA A 157 -10.61 11.65 -9.73
C ALA A 157 -11.49 11.68 -8.48
N ASN A 158 -11.92 12.88 -8.11
CA ASN A 158 -12.96 13.07 -7.11
C ASN A 158 -14.29 12.56 -7.67
N GLU A 159 -15.02 11.77 -6.86
CA GLU A 159 -16.33 11.16 -7.15
C GLU A 159 -16.57 10.69 -8.60
N GLU A 160 -15.96 9.58 -9.01
CA GLU A 160 -16.08 9.00 -10.36
C GLU A 160 -16.62 7.56 -10.33
N LEU A 161 -17.38 7.18 -11.38
CA LEU A 161 -17.86 5.81 -11.59
C LEU A 161 -16.93 5.06 -12.54
N TYR A 162 -16.27 4.02 -12.03
CA TYR A 162 -15.28 3.24 -12.75
C TYR A 162 -15.84 1.87 -13.17
N THR A 163 -15.80 1.55 -14.46
CA THR A 163 -16.03 0.17 -14.93
C THR A 163 -14.93 -0.75 -14.38
N VAL A 164 -15.32 -1.78 -13.63
CA VAL A 164 -14.39 -2.75 -13.02
C VAL A 164 -14.20 -3.96 -13.93
N ALA A 165 -15.31 -4.51 -14.44
CA ALA A 165 -15.33 -5.61 -15.39
C ALA A 165 -16.54 -5.50 -16.32
N GLU A 166 -16.36 -5.92 -17.58
CA GLU A 166 -17.41 -5.95 -18.60
C GLU A 166 -17.20 -7.13 -19.55
N GLY A 167 -18.29 -7.60 -20.19
CA GLY A 167 -18.22 -8.71 -21.14
C GLY A 167 -17.96 -10.08 -20.51
N LEU A 168 -18.29 -10.25 -19.22
CA LEU A 168 -18.27 -11.54 -18.55
C LEU A 168 -19.39 -12.46 -19.09
N PRO A 169 -19.28 -13.79 -18.95
CA PRO A 169 -20.41 -14.70 -19.16
C PRO A 169 -21.60 -14.31 -18.25
N ASP A 170 -22.83 -14.53 -18.70
CA ASP A 170 -24.00 -14.33 -17.82
C ASP A 170 -24.01 -15.39 -16.69
N GLY A 171 -23.98 -14.94 -15.44
CA GLY A 171 -23.81 -15.80 -14.27
C GLY A 171 -23.64 -15.04 -12.96
N GLU A 172 -23.22 -15.76 -11.91
CA GLU A 172 -22.79 -15.19 -10.63
C GLU A 172 -21.26 -15.08 -10.61
N HIS A 173 -20.72 -13.96 -10.13
CA HIS A 173 -19.30 -13.68 -10.09
C HIS A 173 -18.84 -13.18 -8.72
N ASP A 174 -17.65 -13.60 -8.32
CA ASP A 174 -16.95 -13.09 -7.13
C ASP A 174 -15.93 -12.03 -7.55
N LEU A 175 -16.06 -10.80 -7.04
CA LEU A 175 -15.15 -9.67 -7.29
C LEU A 175 -14.32 -9.37 -6.04
N LEU A 176 -13.00 -9.24 -6.20
CA LEU A 176 -12.09 -8.61 -5.25
C LEU A 176 -11.37 -7.43 -5.93
N LEU A 177 -11.53 -6.23 -5.37
CA LEU A 177 -10.68 -5.08 -5.64
C LEU A 177 -9.60 -4.98 -4.57
N HIS A 178 -8.35 -5.26 -4.91
CA HIS A 178 -7.20 -5.18 -4.00
C HIS A 178 -6.38 -3.93 -4.28
N ARG A 179 -6.31 -2.98 -3.33
CA ARG A 179 -5.51 -1.75 -3.50
C ARG A 179 -4.02 -2.09 -3.61
N ARG A 180 -3.43 -1.78 -4.76
CA ARG A 180 -2.00 -1.97 -5.03
C ARG A 180 -1.14 -0.90 -4.37
N THR A 181 -1.66 0.31 -4.25
CA THR A 181 -0.89 1.52 -3.89
C THR A 181 -0.90 1.86 -2.41
N GLU A 182 0.20 2.41 -1.90
CA GLU A 182 0.38 2.80 -0.50
C GLU A 182 -0.29 4.14 -0.12
N PRO A 183 -0.24 4.58 1.15
CA PRO A 183 -0.87 5.83 1.57
C PRO A 183 -0.30 7.09 0.90
N LEU A 184 0.96 7.07 0.47
CA LEU A 184 1.66 8.16 -0.23
C LEU A 184 0.94 8.64 -1.51
N VAL A 185 0.04 7.81 -2.04
CA VAL A 185 -0.73 8.06 -3.26
C VAL A 185 -2.02 8.85 -3.00
N GLY A 186 -2.65 8.66 -1.84
CA GLY A 186 -3.88 9.37 -1.44
C GLY A 186 -4.96 8.45 -0.86
N VAL A 187 -5.86 9.01 -0.04
CA VAL A 187 -7.01 8.32 0.56
C VAL A 187 -8.08 8.03 -0.50
N THR A 188 -8.71 6.85 -0.44
CA THR A 188 -9.88 6.47 -1.24
C THR A 188 -11.10 6.33 -0.33
N GLN A 189 -12.28 6.74 -0.80
CA GLN A 189 -13.58 6.48 -0.17
C GLN A 189 -14.43 5.61 -1.08
N PHE A 190 -14.84 4.44 -0.60
CA PHE A 190 -15.81 3.58 -1.27
C PHE A 190 -17.22 4.12 -1.06
N LEU A 191 -17.96 4.32 -2.15
CA LEU A 191 -19.34 4.79 -2.10
C LEU A 191 -20.33 3.65 -2.42
N GLU A 192 -20.17 2.99 -3.56
CA GLU A 192 -21.05 1.88 -3.98
C GLU A 192 -20.40 0.96 -5.03
N PHE A 193 -20.87 -0.29 -5.11
CA PHE A 193 -20.78 -1.09 -6.32
C PHE A 193 -22.07 -0.97 -7.12
N VAL A 194 -21.94 -0.91 -8.45
CA VAL A 194 -23.06 -0.74 -9.39
C VAL A 194 -22.99 -1.87 -10.42
N PRO A 195 -23.75 -2.97 -10.22
CA PRO A 195 -24.00 -3.95 -11.28
C PRO A 195 -24.71 -3.30 -12.48
N GLU A 196 -24.69 -3.98 -13.61
CA GLU A 196 -25.45 -3.54 -14.79
C GLU A 196 -26.97 -3.58 -14.60
N GLN A 197 -27.70 -2.99 -15.55
CA GLN A 197 -29.16 -2.96 -15.50
C GLN A 197 -29.76 -4.36 -15.53
N GLY A 198 -30.28 -4.82 -14.39
CA GLY A 198 -30.87 -6.14 -14.21
C GLY A 198 -29.96 -7.14 -13.48
N GLY A 199 -28.69 -6.80 -13.27
CA GLY A 199 -27.83 -7.47 -12.31
C GLY A 199 -28.14 -7.03 -10.87
N GLU A 200 -27.73 -7.83 -9.89
CA GLU A 200 -27.87 -7.53 -8.47
C GLU A 200 -26.59 -7.89 -7.71
N LEU A 201 -26.39 -7.23 -6.56
CA LEU A 201 -25.36 -7.64 -5.60
C LEU A 201 -25.90 -8.80 -4.77
N LEU A 202 -25.09 -9.84 -4.63
CA LEU A 202 -25.39 -11.07 -3.90
C LEU A 202 -24.69 -11.06 -2.53
N PRO A 203 -25.16 -11.85 -1.55
CA PRO A 203 -24.47 -11.99 -0.28
C PRO A 203 -23.02 -12.43 -0.48
N VAL A 204 -22.09 -11.71 0.14
CA VAL A 204 -20.65 -11.97 0.02
C VAL A 204 -20.25 -13.23 0.77
N ALA A 205 -19.21 -13.92 0.29
CA ALA A 205 -18.65 -15.08 0.98
C ALA A 205 -18.17 -14.72 2.40
N PRO A 206 -18.33 -15.61 3.40
CA PRO A 206 -17.80 -15.41 4.73
C PRO A 206 -16.29 -15.11 4.73
N ALA A 207 -15.84 -14.28 5.67
CA ALA A 207 -14.40 -14.05 5.87
C ALA A 207 -13.69 -15.34 6.32
N PRO A 208 -12.43 -15.57 5.91
CA PRO A 208 -11.62 -16.65 6.46
C PRO A 208 -11.42 -16.51 7.97
N GLU A 209 -11.24 -17.63 8.66
CA GLU A 209 -10.93 -17.64 10.10
C GLU A 209 -9.50 -17.15 10.37
N ARG A 210 -8.60 -17.34 9.40
CA ARG A 210 -7.17 -17.01 9.47
C ARG A 210 -6.92 -15.55 9.08
N ARG A 211 -6.05 -14.90 9.84
CA ARG A 211 -5.81 -13.46 9.79
C ARG A 211 -4.35 -13.12 10.11
N ILE A 212 -3.73 -12.33 9.25
CA ILE A 212 -2.32 -11.92 9.34
C ILE A 212 -2.24 -10.39 9.27
N GLU A 213 -1.70 -9.73 10.30
CA GLU A 213 -1.30 -8.33 10.16
C GLU A 213 0.16 -8.22 9.74
N VAL A 214 0.48 -7.34 8.79
CA VAL A 214 1.86 -7.03 8.40
C VAL A 214 2.14 -5.57 8.73
N ILE A 215 3.19 -5.31 9.50
CA ILE A 215 3.68 -3.97 9.86
C ILE A 215 5.02 -3.80 9.15
N GLY A 216 5.15 -2.79 8.28
CA GLY A 216 6.37 -2.68 7.48
C GLY A 216 6.59 -1.39 6.71
N ASP A 217 7.60 -1.43 5.85
CA ASP A 217 8.04 -0.31 5.00
C ASP A 217 7.68 -0.54 3.52
N SER A 218 8.47 0.02 2.60
CA SER A 218 8.29 -0.09 1.14
C SER A 218 8.29 -1.53 0.63
N ILE A 219 9.02 -2.43 1.29
CA ILE A 219 9.04 -3.87 0.96
C ILE A 219 7.65 -4.48 1.20
N SER A 220 6.99 -4.08 2.28
CA SER A 220 5.65 -4.55 2.66
C SER A 220 4.54 -3.84 1.91
N ALA A 221 4.77 -2.59 1.48
CA ALA A 221 3.88 -1.85 0.61
C ALA A 221 3.82 -2.46 -0.81
N GLY A 222 4.93 -3.00 -1.31
CA GLY A 222 5.04 -3.51 -2.68
C GLY A 222 5.59 -2.47 -3.67
N TYR A 223 6.41 -1.54 -3.18
CA TYR A 223 7.09 -0.52 -3.96
C TYR A 223 7.86 -1.14 -5.14
N GLY A 224 7.66 -0.61 -6.34
CA GLY A 224 8.50 -0.93 -7.50
C GLY A 224 8.45 -2.38 -7.99
N VAL A 225 7.53 -3.22 -7.49
CA VAL A 225 7.46 -4.67 -7.77
C VAL A 225 7.18 -4.98 -9.24
N ASP A 226 6.42 -4.14 -9.93
CA ASP A 226 6.20 -4.21 -11.40
C ASP A 226 7.28 -3.45 -12.20
N GLY A 227 8.31 -2.93 -11.52
CA GLY A 227 9.47 -2.28 -12.13
C GLY A 227 10.33 -3.24 -12.95
N ALA A 228 10.98 -2.71 -13.99
CA ALA A 228 11.77 -3.51 -14.93
C ALA A 228 13.14 -3.95 -14.36
N ASP A 229 13.79 -3.06 -13.62
CA ASP A 229 15.09 -3.26 -12.96
C ASP A 229 15.29 -2.19 -11.87
N GLU A 230 16.43 -2.22 -11.17
CA GLU A 230 16.70 -1.29 -10.06
C GLU A 230 16.88 0.19 -10.45
N THR A 231 16.95 0.50 -11.75
CA THR A 231 17.22 1.86 -12.25
C THR A 231 15.94 2.67 -12.50
N CYS A 232 14.76 2.03 -12.49
CA CYS A 232 13.51 2.79 -12.50
C CYS A 232 13.27 3.47 -11.15
N PRO A 233 12.76 4.72 -11.13
CA PRO A 233 12.34 5.40 -9.92
C PRO A 233 10.93 4.96 -9.50
N PHE A 234 10.53 5.25 -8.25
CA PHE A 234 9.11 5.13 -7.84
C PHE A 234 8.13 5.77 -8.82
N THR A 235 7.13 5.00 -9.21
CA THR A 235 5.87 5.49 -9.77
C THR A 235 4.70 4.69 -9.20
N SER A 236 3.52 5.30 -9.07
CA SER A 236 2.36 4.62 -8.48
C SER A 236 1.86 3.40 -9.30
N ASP A 237 2.21 3.32 -10.59
CA ASP A 237 1.92 2.17 -11.45
C ASP A 237 2.94 1.03 -11.32
N THR A 238 4.19 1.29 -10.89
CA THR A 238 5.17 0.23 -10.60
C THR A 238 5.00 -0.39 -9.21
N GLU A 239 4.24 0.27 -8.33
CA GLU A 239 3.82 -0.27 -7.04
C GLU A 239 2.74 -1.35 -7.20
N ASN A 240 2.96 -2.52 -6.61
CA ASN A 240 2.07 -3.66 -6.70
C ASN A 240 2.00 -4.48 -5.41
N ASN A 241 1.26 -3.98 -4.42
CA ASN A 241 1.01 -4.73 -3.19
C ASN A 241 0.44 -6.14 -3.43
N TYR A 242 -0.37 -6.35 -4.48
CA TYR A 242 -0.94 -7.67 -4.74
C TYR A 242 0.13 -8.74 -5.00
N LEU A 243 1.29 -8.35 -5.55
CA LEU A 243 2.45 -9.22 -5.74
C LEU A 243 3.52 -9.06 -4.64
N ALA A 244 3.28 -8.26 -3.61
CA ALA A 244 4.16 -8.17 -2.45
C ALA A 244 4.01 -9.40 -1.54
N TYR A 245 5.08 -9.77 -0.84
CA TYR A 245 5.10 -10.94 0.04
C TYR A 245 4.00 -10.86 1.13
N SER A 246 3.73 -9.62 1.58
CA SER A 246 2.74 -9.23 2.60
C SER A 246 1.29 -9.59 2.21
N ALA A 247 0.96 -9.59 0.93
CA ALA A 247 -0.35 -10.01 0.42
C ALA A 247 -0.34 -11.47 -0.10
N LEU A 248 0.79 -11.92 -0.64
CA LEU A 248 0.96 -13.30 -1.12
C LEU A 248 0.79 -14.32 0.01
N VAL A 249 1.35 -14.07 1.19
CA VAL A 249 1.24 -14.97 2.35
C VAL A 249 -0.21 -15.25 2.74
N GLY A 250 -1.10 -14.24 2.65
CA GLY A 250 -2.54 -14.43 2.89
C GLY A 250 -3.18 -15.42 1.92
N ARG A 251 -2.83 -15.32 0.63
CA ARG A 251 -3.34 -16.23 -0.41
C ARG A 251 -2.74 -17.64 -0.34
N LEU A 252 -1.51 -17.77 0.16
CA LEU A 252 -0.88 -19.08 0.39
C LEU A 252 -1.50 -19.82 1.59
N LEU A 253 -1.99 -19.09 2.60
CA LEU A 253 -2.49 -19.65 3.86
C LEU A 253 -4.01 -19.58 4.05
N GLU A 254 -4.76 -19.15 3.02
CA GLU A 254 -6.21 -18.91 3.07
C GLU A 254 -6.62 -17.94 4.19
N ALA A 255 -5.86 -16.84 4.32
CA ALA A 255 -5.99 -15.84 5.37
C ALA A 255 -6.27 -14.42 4.83
N ASP A 256 -7.11 -13.66 5.54
CA ASP A 256 -7.22 -12.21 5.32
C ASP A 256 -5.94 -11.51 5.79
N THR A 257 -5.44 -10.54 5.03
CA THR A 257 -4.27 -9.73 5.37
C THR A 257 -4.66 -8.28 5.67
N THR A 258 -4.18 -7.74 6.79
CA THR A 258 -4.17 -6.29 7.04
C THR A 258 -2.74 -5.79 6.93
N ILE A 259 -2.44 -4.90 5.98
CA ILE A 259 -1.06 -4.49 5.68
C ILE A 259 -0.89 -3.01 6.07
N VAL A 260 -0.22 -2.78 7.20
CA VAL A 260 0.06 -1.46 7.75
C VAL A 260 1.50 -1.08 7.36
N ALA A 261 1.65 -0.68 6.10
CA ALA A 261 2.95 -0.38 5.50
C ALA A 261 2.98 0.97 4.79
N TRP A 262 4.13 1.64 4.86
CA TRP A 262 4.39 2.90 4.16
C TRP A 262 5.90 3.02 3.88
N SER A 263 6.25 3.28 2.63
CA SER A 263 7.62 3.47 2.14
C SER A 263 8.40 4.53 2.92
N GLY A 264 9.71 4.26 3.07
CA GLY A 264 10.66 5.13 3.76
C GLY A 264 10.53 5.16 5.30
N ARG A 265 9.48 4.58 5.89
CA ARG A 265 9.32 4.53 7.35
C ARG A 265 10.27 3.53 7.99
N GLY A 266 10.80 3.86 9.16
CA GLY A 266 11.55 2.93 10.02
C GLY A 266 11.03 2.89 11.45
N VAL A 267 11.82 2.30 12.34
CA VAL A 267 11.51 2.10 13.76
C VAL A 267 11.92 3.30 14.61
N VAL A 268 13.11 3.85 14.38
CA VAL A 268 13.65 5.03 15.10
C VAL A 268 13.96 6.20 14.18
N ARG A 269 14.17 5.94 12.88
CA ARG A 269 14.43 6.95 11.85
C ARG A 269 13.76 6.53 10.55
N ASN A 270 13.48 7.51 9.70
CA ASN A 270 13.03 7.26 8.33
C ASN A 270 14.21 7.33 7.36
N TYR A 271 13.96 6.91 6.13
CA TYR A 271 14.87 7.10 5.00
C TYR A 271 15.27 8.58 4.87
N ASP A 272 16.53 8.81 4.50
CA ASP A 272 17.16 10.14 4.40
C ASP A 272 16.90 11.07 5.60
N ASP A 273 16.77 10.49 6.80
CA ASP A 273 16.52 11.24 8.03
C ASP A 273 15.21 12.07 8.02
N GLU A 274 14.22 11.72 7.19
CA GLU A 274 12.99 12.52 7.01
C GLU A 274 12.25 12.75 8.34
N LYS A 275 11.96 14.02 8.69
CA LYS A 275 11.38 14.44 9.97
C LYS A 275 9.85 14.39 9.97
N VAL A 276 9.34 13.20 9.68
CA VAL A 276 7.94 12.79 9.70
C VAL A 276 7.78 11.59 10.65
N PRO A 277 6.56 11.22 11.07
CA PRO A 277 6.37 10.11 12.02
C PRO A 277 6.94 8.76 11.53
N THR A 278 7.52 8.00 12.44
CA THR A 278 8.02 6.61 12.26
C THR A 278 6.88 5.59 12.22
N MET A 279 7.14 4.32 11.85
CA MET A 279 6.08 3.29 11.87
C MET A 279 5.43 3.10 13.24
N PRO A 280 6.17 2.99 14.37
CA PRO A 280 5.54 2.88 15.69
C PRO A 280 4.60 4.04 16.04
N GLU A 281 4.88 5.26 15.58
CA GLU A 281 4.03 6.44 15.79
C GLU A 281 2.75 6.46 14.94
N ILE A 282 2.69 5.71 13.84
CA ILE A 282 1.54 5.66 12.91
C ILE A 282 0.81 4.31 12.90
N TYR A 283 1.37 3.27 13.49
CA TYR A 283 0.78 1.93 13.59
C TYR A 283 -0.62 1.93 14.23
N GLY A 284 -0.96 2.92 15.06
CA GLY A 284 -2.30 3.07 15.66
C GLY A 284 -3.39 3.66 14.76
N ARG A 285 -3.11 3.98 13.49
CA ARG A 285 -4.04 4.76 12.64
C ARG A 285 -4.91 3.91 11.72
N THR A 286 -6.14 4.37 11.48
CA THR A 286 -7.05 3.79 10.47
C THR A 286 -6.73 4.32 9.07
N ILE A 287 -6.62 5.64 8.93
CA ILE A 287 -6.11 6.31 7.72
C ILE A 287 -4.69 6.79 8.03
N ALA A 288 -3.72 6.44 7.19
CA ALA A 288 -2.31 6.51 7.58
C ALA A 288 -1.80 7.93 7.89
N ASP A 289 -2.22 8.92 7.11
CA ASP A 289 -1.84 10.33 7.27
C ASP A 289 -2.70 11.09 8.29
N GLU A 290 -3.84 10.52 8.71
CA GLU A 290 -4.75 11.14 9.67
C GLU A 290 -4.54 10.59 11.10
N ALA A 291 -4.38 11.49 12.08
CA ALA A 291 -4.18 11.08 13.46
C ALA A 291 -5.42 10.46 14.13
N GLN A 292 -6.61 10.65 13.54
CA GLN A 292 -7.89 10.10 13.98
C GLN A 292 -8.81 9.83 12.76
N PRO A 293 -9.70 8.83 12.81
CA PRO A 293 -9.89 7.90 13.92
C PRO A 293 -8.69 6.94 14.09
N ALA A 294 -8.36 6.64 15.35
CA ALA A 294 -7.46 5.53 15.65
C ALA A 294 -8.10 4.20 15.26
N TRP A 295 -7.26 3.20 15.00
CA TRP A 295 -7.73 1.85 14.68
C TRP A 295 -8.31 1.18 15.93
N ASP A 296 -9.50 0.58 15.78
CA ASP A 296 -10.04 -0.32 16.80
C ASP A 296 -9.43 -1.71 16.64
N PHE A 297 -8.35 -1.94 17.38
CA PHE A 297 -7.65 -3.22 17.46
C PHE A 297 -8.53 -4.40 17.91
N SER A 298 -9.71 -4.17 18.51
CA SER A 298 -10.64 -5.23 18.89
C SER A 298 -11.57 -5.66 17.73
N SER A 299 -11.72 -4.83 16.70
CA SER A 299 -12.60 -5.10 15.55
C SER A 299 -12.07 -6.21 14.63
N TRP A 300 -10.75 -6.39 14.56
CA TRP A 300 -10.08 -7.41 13.76
C TRP A 300 -8.81 -7.86 14.49
N VAL A 301 -8.86 -9.08 15.04
CA VAL A 301 -7.76 -9.68 15.80
C VAL A 301 -7.09 -10.77 14.94
N PRO A 302 -5.81 -10.62 14.57
CA PRO A 302 -5.05 -11.63 13.87
C PRO A 302 -4.51 -12.72 14.80
N GLN A 303 -4.22 -13.89 14.23
CA GLN A 303 -3.42 -14.92 14.92
C GLN A 303 -1.92 -14.73 14.68
N VAL A 304 -1.55 -13.98 13.62
CA VAL A 304 -0.16 -13.73 13.23
C VAL A 304 0.05 -12.24 12.99
N VAL A 305 1.14 -11.69 13.52
CA VAL A 305 1.66 -10.36 13.17
C VAL A 305 3.07 -10.51 12.64
N VAL A 306 3.37 -9.88 11.51
CA VAL A 306 4.68 -9.88 10.87
C VAL A 306 5.22 -8.46 10.89
N ILE A 307 6.39 -8.25 11.50
CA ILE A 307 7.07 -6.96 11.53
C ILE A 307 8.25 -7.04 10.56
N ASN A 308 8.22 -6.35 9.44
CA ASN A 308 9.37 -6.19 8.53
C ASN A 308 9.80 -4.74 8.49
N LEU A 309 10.63 -4.37 9.47
CA LEU A 309 11.14 -3.02 9.70
C LEU A 309 12.60 -3.06 10.12
N GLY A 310 13.32 -2.02 9.76
CA GLY A 310 14.76 -1.87 9.98
C GLY A 310 15.50 -1.44 8.72
N THR A 311 14.97 -1.71 7.52
CA THR A 311 15.63 -1.32 6.26
C THR A 311 15.98 0.17 6.24
N ASN A 312 15.03 1.04 6.57
CA ASN A 312 15.24 2.49 6.60
C ASN A 312 16.06 3.01 7.78
N ASP A 313 16.21 2.19 8.84
CA ASP A 313 17.06 2.47 9.98
C ASP A 313 18.55 2.17 9.70
N PHE A 314 18.82 1.26 8.77
CA PHE A 314 20.15 0.73 8.45
C PHE A 314 20.60 0.95 6.98
N SER A 315 19.77 1.51 6.09
CA SER A 315 20.10 1.62 4.66
C SER A 315 21.11 2.71 4.33
N ILE A 316 21.05 3.88 4.99
CA ILE A 316 21.97 5.01 4.78
C ILE A 316 22.24 5.76 6.08
N ASN A 317 23.38 6.47 6.15
CA ASN A 317 23.79 7.31 7.27
C ASN A 317 23.70 6.61 8.65
N VAL A 318 24.02 5.30 8.69
CA VAL A 318 23.84 4.42 9.85
C VAL A 318 24.71 4.89 11.01
N PRO A 319 24.14 5.21 12.19
CA PRO A 319 24.95 5.59 13.34
C PRO A 319 25.76 4.40 13.89
N GLY A 320 26.90 4.68 14.50
CA GLY A 320 27.78 3.64 15.07
C GLY A 320 27.09 2.83 16.18
N ASP A 321 27.51 1.56 16.36
CA ASP A 321 26.83 0.60 17.24
C ASP A 321 26.53 1.14 18.64
N ALA A 322 27.53 1.70 19.31
CA ALA A 322 27.41 2.26 20.67
C ALA A 322 26.40 3.42 20.80
N GLN A 323 26.05 4.10 19.69
CA GLN A 323 25.01 5.12 19.66
C GLN A 323 23.64 4.53 19.29
N PHE A 324 23.60 3.51 18.43
CA PHE A 324 22.37 3.08 17.77
C PHE A 324 21.67 1.87 18.39
N ARG A 325 22.45 0.95 19.00
CA ARG A 325 21.94 -0.32 19.55
C ARG A 325 20.76 -0.10 20.49
N ALA A 326 20.98 0.60 21.60
CA ALA A 326 19.94 0.79 22.62
C ALA A 326 18.71 1.60 22.12
N PRO A 327 18.84 2.71 21.36
CA PRO A 327 17.68 3.35 20.76
C PRO A 327 16.85 2.42 19.87
N PHE A 328 17.50 1.63 19.00
CA PHE A 328 16.79 0.73 18.09
C PHE A 328 16.13 -0.43 18.83
N THR A 329 16.84 -1.14 19.71
CA THR A 329 16.28 -2.28 20.45
C THR A 329 15.10 -1.85 21.32
N ASN A 330 15.22 -0.74 22.05
CA ASN A 330 14.14 -0.24 22.92
C ASN A 330 12.89 0.17 22.12
N ALA A 331 13.06 0.75 20.93
CA ALA A 331 11.93 1.15 20.08
C ALA A 331 11.26 -0.05 19.39
N TYR A 332 12.06 -1.05 18.97
CA TYR A 332 11.54 -2.29 18.41
C TYR A 332 10.81 -3.12 19.47
N GLU A 333 11.37 -3.22 20.69
CA GLU A 333 10.69 -3.83 21.85
C GLU A 333 9.38 -3.09 22.16
N GLY A 334 9.37 -1.75 22.17
CA GLY A 334 8.15 -0.95 22.37
C GLY A 334 7.08 -1.17 21.28
N LEU A 335 7.48 -1.47 20.04
CA LEU A 335 6.54 -1.90 19.00
C LEU A 335 5.99 -3.31 19.28
N VAL A 336 6.85 -4.27 19.64
CA VAL A 336 6.43 -5.63 20.03
C VAL A 336 5.49 -5.61 21.23
N ASP A 337 5.75 -4.79 22.24
CA ASP A 337 4.85 -4.56 23.37
C ASP A 337 3.50 -3.97 22.95
N THR A 338 3.50 -3.03 22.00
CA THR A 338 2.26 -2.44 21.46
C THR A 338 1.44 -3.51 20.71
N VAL A 339 2.09 -4.36 19.93
CA VAL A 339 1.45 -5.51 19.26
C VAL A 339 0.90 -6.51 20.29
N ARG A 340 1.72 -6.99 21.23
CA ARG A 340 1.33 -7.95 22.27
C ARG A 340 0.20 -7.43 23.16
N LYS A 341 0.17 -6.12 23.46
CA LYS A 341 -0.92 -5.48 24.22
C LYS A 341 -2.25 -5.53 23.46
N ASN A 342 -2.24 -5.31 22.15
CA ASN A 342 -3.44 -5.31 21.32
C ASN A 342 -3.89 -6.73 20.97
N TYR A 343 -2.94 -7.65 20.77
CA TYR A 343 -3.18 -9.05 20.38
C TYR A 343 -2.42 -10.01 21.31
N PRO A 344 -2.93 -10.28 22.53
CA PRO A 344 -2.22 -11.07 23.54
C PRO A 344 -1.77 -12.45 23.06
N GLU A 345 -2.56 -13.12 22.21
CA GLU A 345 -2.30 -14.48 21.76
C GLU A 345 -1.57 -14.60 20.41
N ALA A 346 -1.31 -13.50 19.68
CA ALA A 346 -0.75 -13.59 18.33
C ALA A 346 0.69 -14.11 18.32
N TYR A 347 1.07 -14.88 17.29
CA TYR A 347 2.48 -15.09 16.97
C TYR A 347 3.04 -13.84 16.31
N ILE A 348 4.19 -13.36 16.80
CA ILE A 348 4.85 -12.15 16.30
C ILE A 348 6.15 -12.58 15.60
N PHE A 349 6.16 -12.52 14.28
CA PHE A 349 7.36 -12.75 13.47
C PHE A 349 8.09 -11.42 13.28
N CYS A 350 9.18 -11.22 14.02
CA CYS A 350 10.13 -10.14 13.83
C CYS A 350 11.05 -10.52 12.67
N THR A 351 10.97 -9.79 11.57
CA THR A 351 11.62 -10.14 10.30
C THR A 351 12.56 -9.06 9.81
N ILE A 352 13.52 -9.45 8.97
CA ILE A 352 14.45 -8.55 8.31
C ILE A 352 14.84 -9.09 6.92
N GLY A 353 15.12 -8.18 6.00
CA GLY A 353 15.50 -8.50 4.62
C GLY A 353 14.38 -8.24 3.60
N PRO A 354 14.70 -8.29 2.29
CA PRO A 354 15.93 -8.82 1.70
C PRO A 354 16.89 -7.72 1.18
N MET A 355 16.64 -6.44 1.47
CA MET A 355 17.36 -5.30 0.89
C MET A 355 18.66 -4.91 1.62
N LEU A 356 18.83 -5.28 2.90
CA LEU A 356 20.06 -4.98 3.65
C LEU A 356 21.17 -5.96 3.26
N SER A 357 22.42 -5.46 3.28
CA SER A 357 23.63 -6.26 3.10
C SER A 357 24.73 -5.74 4.03
N ASP A 358 25.79 -6.53 4.27
CA ASP A 358 26.96 -6.02 5.00
C ASP A 358 27.95 -5.26 4.09
N SER A 359 27.76 -5.34 2.76
CA SER A 359 28.52 -4.57 1.77
C SER A 359 28.09 -3.11 1.63
N TYR A 360 26.88 -2.75 2.06
CA TYR A 360 26.37 -1.39 1.93
C TYR A 360 25.47 -0.99 3.12
N PRO A 361 25.68 0.20 3.74
CA PRO A 361 26.82 1.10 3.51
C PRO A 361 28.16 0.49 3.93
N GLU A 362 29.26 0.90 3.28
CA GLU A 362 30.59 0.34 3.55
C GLU A 362 30.98 0.54 5.04
N GLY A 363 31.37 -0.55 5.70
CA GLY A 363 31.74 -0.55 7.12
C GLY A 363 30.59 -0.36 8.10
N ALA A 364 29.33 -0.32 7.64
CA ALA A 364 28.17 -0.20 8.52
C ALA A 364 27.69 -1.54 9.10
N GLU A 365 28.01 -2.67 8.44
CA GLU A 365 27.55 -4.04 8.79
C GLU A 365 26.02 -4.09 8.96
N ALA A 366 25.31 -3.48 8.00
CA ALA A 366 23.90 -3.10 8.15
C ALA A 366 22.97 -4.31 8.37
N LEU A 367 23.13 -5.38 7.59
CA LEU A 367 22.32 -6.59 7.76
C LEU A 367 22.67 -7.31 9.06
N SER A 368 23.96 -7.51 9.34
CA SER A 368 24.41 -8.24 10.53
C SER A 368 24.04 -7.51 11.83
N ARG A 369 24.06 -6.17 11.86
CA ARG A 369 23.57 -5.39 13.01
C ARG A 369 22.05 -5.38 13.13
N ALA A 370 21.30 -5.29 12.03
CA ALA A 370 19.85 -5.40 12.08
C ALA A 370 19.42 -6.79 12.60
N ARG A 371 20.07 -7.87 12.11
CA ARG A 371 19.92 -9.24 12.60
C ARG A 371 20.23 -9.34 14.10
N ASP A 372 21.39 -8.85 14.53
CA ASP A 372 21.83 -8.89 15.95
C ASP A 372 20.85 -8.15 16.87
N TYR A 373 20.39 -6.95 16.49
CA TYR A 373 19.52 -6.13 17.34
C TYR A 373 18.09 -6.68 17.42
N ILE A 374 17.54 -7.14 16.29
CA ILE A 374 16.19 -7.75 16.27
C ILE A 374 16.24 -9.12 16.97
N GLY A 375 17.29 -9.91 16.73
CA GLY A 375 17.54 -11.18 17.41
C GLY A 375 17.60 -11.02 18.92
N GLN A 376 18.37 -10.04 19.43
CA GLN A 376 18.42 -9.70 20.86
C GLN A 376 17.03 -9.41 21.44
N VAL A 377 16.19 -8.63 20.75
CA VAL A 377 14.81 -8.38 21.20
C VAL A 377 14.01 -9.68 21.28
N VAL A 378 14.09 -10.56 20.27
CA VAL A 378 13.39 -11.87 20.31
C VAL A 378 13.91 -12.78 21.43
N GLU A 379 15.22 -12.80 21.68
CA GLU A 379 15.83 -13.53 22.80
C GLU A 379 15.37 -12.98 24.16
N ASP A 380 15.33 -11.66 24.34
CA ASP A 380 14.85 -11.02 25.58
C ASP A 380 13.36 -11.28 25.82
N ARG A 381 12.52 -11.25 24.78
CA ARG A 381 11.11 -11.65 24.86
C ARG A 381 10.95 -13.10 25.29
N THR A 382 11.74 -14.00 24.70
CA THR A 382 11.74 -15.43 25.03
C THR A 382 12.19 -15.66 26.48
N ALA A 383 13.25 -14.98 26.93
CA ALA A 383 13.73 -15.03 28.31
C ALA A 383 12.74 -14.42 29.32
N GLY A 384 11.95 -13.43 28.89
CA GLY A 384 10.82 -12.86 29.62
C GLY A 384 9.56 -13.76 29.67
N GLY A 385 9.54 -14.88 28.95
CA GLY A 385 8.44 -15.85 28.93
C GLY A 385 7.40 -15.64 27.83
N ASP A 386 7.66 -14.78 26.84
CA ASP A 386 6.82 -14.63 25.64
C ASP A 386 7.33 -15.58 24.54
N ASP A 387 6.87 -16.83 24.60
CA ASP A 387 7.28 -17.92 23.70
C ASP A 387 6.59 -17.88 22.32
N ARG A 388 5.93 -16.77 21.97
CA ARG A 388 5.29 -16.54 20.66
C ARG A 388 5.89 -15.38 19.86
N VAL A 389 7.07 -14.92 20.24
CA VAL A 389 7.89 -14.04 19.37
C VAL A 389 8.91 -14.93 18.62
N ARG A 390 9.07 -14.69 17.32
CA ARG A 390 9.97 -15.43 16.42
C ARG A 390 10.84 -14.48 15.62
N PHE A 391 12.06 -14.89 15.33
CA PHE A 391 12.92 -14.21 14.36
C PHE A 391 12.89 -14.98 13.02
N LEU A 392 12.71 -14.26 11.91
CA LEU A 392 12.81 -14.83 10.56
C LEU A 392 13.56 -13.88 9.63
N GLU A 393 14.71 -14.30 9.13
CA GLU A 393 15.45 -13.55 8.12
C GLU A 393 15.07 -14.01 6.72
N PHE A 394 14.67 -13.05 5.87
CA PHE A 394 14.58 -13.25 4.43
C PHE A 394 15.97 -13.12 3.83
N PRO A 395 16.50 -14.15 3.13
CA PRO A 395 17.81 -14.09 2.48
C PRO A 395 17.90 -12.85 1.58
N PRO A 396 19.03 -12.12 1.59
CA PRO A 396 19.22 -10.97 0.70
C PRO A 396 18.90 -11.29 -0.76
N HIS A 397 18.45 -10.29 -1.52
CA HIS A 397 18.20 -10.46 -2.94
C HIS A 397 19.51 -10.69 -3.71
N ASP A 398 19.49 -11.57 -4.72
CA ASP A 398 20.57 -11.66 -5.70
C ASP A 398 20.04 -11.17 -7.04
N LYS A 399 20.59 -10.05 -7.54
CA LYS A 399 20.17 -9.44 -8.81
C LYS A 399 20.19 -10.43 -9.98
N ALA A 400 21.11 -11.40 -10.00
CA ALA A 400 21.26 -12.35 -11.09
C ALA A 400 20.22 -13.49 -11.06
N THR A 401 19.70 -13.88 -9.88
CA THR A 401 18.71 -14.98 -9.74
C THR A 401 17.30 -14.48 -9.49
N ASP A 402 17.16 -13.34 -8.81
CA ASP A 402 15.89 -12.79 -8.35
C ASP A 402 15.39 -11.68 -9.26
N GLY A 403 16.30 -10.97 -9.94
CA GLY A 403 16.02 -9.65 -10.48
C GLY A 403 15.73 -8.62 -9.38
N LEU A 404 15.50 -7.36 -9.77
CA LEU A 404 15.17 -6.27 -8.86
C LEU A 404 14.00 -5.46 -9.44
N GLY A 405 13.18 -4.90 -8.56
CA GLY A 405 12.22 -3.84 -8.88
C GLY A 405 12.85 -2.46 -8.71
N CYS A 406 12.05 -1.40 -8.92
CA CYS A 406 12.51 0.00 -8.89
C CYS A 406 13.25 0.37 -7.60
N ASP A 407 14.26 1.24 -7.72
CA ASP A 407 15.14 1.69 -6.63
C ASP A 407 15.62 0.53 -5.72
N TRP A 408 16.09 -0.56 -6.34
CA TRP A 408 16.58 -1.79 -5.72
C TRP A 408 15.54 -2.59 -4.90
N HIS A 409 14.24 -2.31 -5.01
CA HIS A 409 13.24 -3.05 -4.24
C HIS A 409 13.10 -4.52 -4.70
N PRO A 410 12.52 -5.42 -3.88
CA PRO A 410 12.41 -6.82 -4.24
C PRO A 410 11.50 -7.03 -5.45
N SER A 411 11.94 -7.83 -6.42
CA SER A 411 11.14 -8.18 -7.60
C SER A 411 9.89 -8.98 -7.24
N ALA A 412 8.97 -9.15 -8.20
CA ALA A 412 7.83 -10.07 -8.05
C ALA A 412 8.25 -11.53 -7.78
N LYS A 413 9.44 -11.97 -8.25
CA LYS A 413 10.00 -13.28 -7.88
C LYS A 413 10.43 -13.27 -6.41
N LYS A 414 11.23 -12.29 -5.98
CA LYS A 414 11.74 -12.26 -4.60
C LYS A 414 10.61 -12.20 -3.57
N ASN A 415 9.56 -11.41 -3.85
CA ASN A 415 8.36 -11.35 -3.01
C ASN A 415 7.64 -12.71 -2.90
N ARG A 416 7.64 -13.53 -3.97
CA ARG A 416 7.12 -14.90 -3.90
C ARG A 416 7.97 -15.79 -3.00
N ASP A 417 9.28 -15.79 -3.22
CA ASP A 417 10.20 -16.62 -2.42
C ASP A 417 10.11 -16.26 -0.93
N MET A 418 9.96 -14.97 -0.60
CA MET A 418 9.70 -14.49 0.77
C MET A 418 8.34 -14.93 1.31
N ALA A 419 7.28 -14.90 0.49
CA ALA A 419 5.95 -15.32 0.90
C ALA A 419 5.88 -16.82 1.18
N GLU A 420 6.55 -17.64 0.37
CA GLU A 420 6.69 -19.08 0.57
C GLU A 420 7.44 -19.38 1.87
N GLN A 421 8.62 -18.76 2.09
CA GLN A 421 9.38 -18.91 3.34
C GLN A 421 8.58 -18.49 4.58
N LEU A 422 7.83 -17.38 4.50
CA LEU A 422 6.98 -16.90 5.60
C LEU A 422 5.78 -17.81 5.83
N ALA A 423 5.18 -18.36 4.76
CA ALA A 423 4.06 -19.29 4.84
C ALA A 423 4.46 -20.60 5.52
N ASP A 424 5.63 -21.16 5.16
CA ASP A 424 6.18 -22.34 5.82
C ASP A 424 6.39 -22.09 7.33
N ALA A 425 7.02 -20.96 7.70
CA ALA A 425 7.29 -20.60 9.10
C ALA A 425 6.01 -20.37 9.93
N ILE A 426 4.97 -19.79 9.34
CA ILE A 426 3.65 -19.65 10.00
C ILE A 426 2.98 -21.02 10.16
N SER A 427 3.06 -21.87 9.14
CA SER A 427 2.42 -23.20 9.15
C SER A 427 3.09 -24.14 10.16
N GLU A 428 4.39 -24.03 10.38
CA GLU A 428 5.12 -24.78 11.42
C GLU A 428 4.63 -24.44 12.85
N GLU A 429 4.38 -23.16 13.14
CA GLU A 429 3.96 -22.68 14.47
C GLU A 429 2.44 -22.83 14.73
N LEU A 430 1.59 -22.68 13.71
CA LEU A 430 0.12 -22.66 13.87
C LEU A 430 -0.59 -23.91 13.32
N GLY A 431 0.09 -24.78 12.55
CA GLY A 431 -0.53 -25.95 11.90
C GLY A 431 -1.59 -25.56 10.86
N TRP A 432 -1.31 -24.51 10.08
CA TRP A 432 -2.17 -23.99 9.01
C TRP A 432 -2.07 -24.81 7.71
#